data_AF-A0A8S2RJT4-F1
#
_entry.id   AF-A0A8S2RJT4-F1
#
_cell.length_a   1.000
_cell.length_b   1.000
_cell.length_c   1.000
_cell.angle_alpha   90.00
_cell.angle_beta   90.00
_cell.angle_gamma   90.00
#
_symmetry.space_group_name_H-M   'P 1'
#
loop_
_entity.id
_entity.type
_entity.pdbx_description
1 polymer ?
#
loop_
_entity_poly.entity_id
_entity_poly.type
_entity_poly.pdbx_seq_one_letter_code
_entity_poly.pdbx_strand_id
1 'polypeptide(L)'
;TEVRFPLPVHGRIPNFRYCEVAAENVTSLECFKRARVIKINPSLAQESLRYLALVYNKVLLTPTPSLDSALFYKLEPKFLRRHQLEWAA
;
A
#
# COMPACT_ATOMS: atom_id res chain seq x y z
N THR A 1 9.52 6.42 18.55
CA THR A 1 8.45 6.38 17.55
C THR A 1 7.27 5.66 18.15
N GLU A 2 6.12 6.31 18.23
CA GLU A 2 4.93 5.72 18.85
C GLU A 2 4.33 4.65 17.91
N VAL A 3 4.03 3.48 18.47
CA VAL A 3 3.53 2.30 17.73
C VAL A 3 2.05 2.10 18.07
N ARG A 4 1.23 2.02 17.03
CA ARG A 4 -0.20 1.70 17.13
C ARG A 4 -0.40 0.18 17.13
N PHE A 5 -1.56 -0.25 17.63
CA PHE A 5 -2.01 -1.64 17.53
C PHE A 5 -1.93 -2.14 16.07
N PRO A 6 -1.58 -3.42 15.82
CA PRO A 6 -1.39 -4.52 16.77
C PRO A 6 -0.05 -4.51 17.51
N LEU A 7 -0.07 -5.00 18.76
CA LEU A 7 1.10 -5.27 19.60
C LEU A 7 1.09 -6.75 20.02
N PRO A 8 2.25 -7.37 20.28
CA PRO A 8 3.61 -6.83 20.13
C PRO A 8 4.06 -6.75 18.65
N VAL A 9 5.14 -6.02 18.38
CA VAL A 9 5.74 -5.93 17.04
C VAL A 9 6.97 -6.82 16.99
N HIS A 10 6.78 -8.04 16.50
CA HIS A 10 7.87 -8.96 16.19
C HIS A 10 7.79 -9.38 14.73
N GLY A 11 8.93 -9.41 14.04
CA GLY A 11 9.04 -9.93 12.66
C GLY A 11 8.29 -9.14 11.57
N ARG A 12 7.82 -7.91 11.84
CA ARG A 12 7.10 -7.07 10.86
C ARG A 12 7.35 -5.59 11.05
N ILE A 13 6.99 -4.80 10.04
CA ILE A 13 6.97 -3.33 10.13
C ILE A 13 5.85 -2.91 11.10
N PRO A 14 6.13 -2.06 12.12
CA PRO A 14 5.13 -1.57 13.06
C PRO A 14 4.08 -0.70 12.35
N ASN A 15 2.84 -0.72 12.83
CA ASN A 15 1.86 0.30 12.47
C ASN A 15 2.22 1.58 13.24
N PHE A 16 3.17 2.37 12.75
CA PHE A 16 3.70 3.53 13.47
C PHE A 16 2.81 4.76 13.30
N ARG A 17 2.83 5.67 14.29
CA ARG A 17 1.92 6.84 14.34
C ARG A 17 1.94 7.76 13.12
N TYR A 18 2.99 7.75 12.32
CA TYR A 18 3.19 8.66 11.19
C TYR A 18 3.20 7.93 9.84
N CYS A 19 2.57 6.75 9.75
CA CYS A 19 2.55 5.98 8.51
C CYS A 19 1.83 6.71 7.38
N GLU A 20 0.80 7.49 7.70
CA GLU A 20 0.07 8.32 6.73
C GLU A 20 0.97 9.43 6.18
N VAL A 21 1.67 10.17 7.05
CA VAL A 21 2.61 11.23 6.65
C VAL A 21 3.77 10.66 5.84
N ALA A 22 4.27 9.48 6.23
CA ALA A 22 5.29 8.78 5.45
C ALA A 22 4.79 8.41 4.04
N ALA A 23 3.53 7.97 3.93
CA ALA A 23 2.92 7.68 2.64
C ALA A 23 2.81 8.94 1.76
N GLU A 24 2.38 10.08 2.32
CA GLU A 24 2.34 11.38 1.62
C GLU A 24 3.74 11.82 1.17
N ASN A 25 4.76 11.64 2.00
CA ASN A 25 6.14 11.96 1.61
C ASN A 25 6.59 11.10 0.42
N VAL A 26 6.19 9.82 0.37
CA VAL A 26 6.50 8.94 -0.78
C VAL A 26 5.83 9.44 -2.06
N THR A 27 4.59 9.95 -2.01
CA THR A 27 3.91 10.46 -3.22
C THR A 27 4.57 11.72 -3.80
N SER A 28 5.32 12.45 -2.98
CA SER A 28 6.09 13.63 -3.41
C SER A 28 7.33 13.29 -4.25
N LEU A 29 7.85 12.06 -4.14
CA LEU A 29 9.06 11.61 -4.81
C LEU A 29 8.87 11.52 -6.33
N GLU A 30 9.89 11.94 -7.08
CA GLU A 30 9.84 11.93 -8.54
C GLU A 30 9.71 10.51 -9.11
N CYS A 31 10.32 9.52 -8.46
CA CYS A 31 10.18 8.12 -8.85
C CYS A 31 8.74 7.63 -8.72
N PHE A 32 8.00 8.04 -7.67
CA PHE A 32 6.59 7.72 -7.50
C PHE A 32 5.74 8.40 -8.57
N LYS A 33 5.97 9.70 -8.80
CA LYS A 33 5.24 10.49 -9.80
C LYS A 33 5.36 9.87 -11.19
N ARG A 34 6.58 9.47 -11.58
CA ARG A 34 6.87 8.84 -12.89
C ARG A 34 6.43 7.39 -13.00
N ALA A 35 6.38 6.64 -11.90
CA ALA A 35 6.00 5.23 -11.94
C ALA A 35 4.55 5.07 -12.42
N ARG A 36 4.29 4.05 -13.25
CA ARG A 36 2.94 3.61 -13.64
C ARG A 36 2.48 2.40 -12.83
N VAL A 37 3.42 1.56 -12.43
CA VAL A 37 3.20 0.32 -11.67
C VAL A 37 4.06 0.41 -10.41
N ILE A 38 3.48 0.10 -9.25
CA ILE A 38 4.16 0.17 -7.95
C ILE A 38 3.82 -1.08 -7.16
N LYS A 39 4.85 -1.70 -6.54
CA LYS A 39 4.66 -2.82 -5.62
C LYS A 39 4.65 -2.31 -4.18
N ILE A 40 3.62 -2.64 -3.42
CA ILE A 40 3.46 -2.24 -2.00
C ILE A 40 3.00 -3.48 -1.20
N ASN A 41 3.49 -3.65 0.03
CA ASN A 41 3.12 -4.81 0.86
C ASN A 41 1.75 -4.64 1.52
N PRO A 42 1.04 -5.74 1.86
CA PRO A 42 -0.27 -5.72 2.53
C PRO A 42 -0.17 -5.48 4.05
N SER A 43 0.72 -4.60 4.52
CA SER A 43 0.86 -4.26 5.94
C SER A 43 0.08 -3.00 6.31
N LEU A 44 -0.42 -2.91 7.55
CA LEU A 44 -1.08 -1.70 8.09
C LEU A 44 -0.20 -0.44 7.95
N ALA A 45 1.12 -0.58 8.15
CA ALA A 45 2.07 0.51 7.98
C ALA A 45 2.13 1.11 6.56
N GLN A 46 1.58 0.41 5.56
CA GLN A 46 1.63 0.79 4.15
C GLN A 46 0.22 0.91 3.53
N GLU A 47 -0.84 0.77 4.33
CA GLU A 47 -2.23 0.86 3.88
C GLU A 47 -2.53 2.19 3.20
N SER A 48 -2.16 3.30 3.84
CA SER A 48 -2.33 4.64 3.25
C SER A 48 -1.55 4.80 1.94
N LEU A 49 -0.38 4.17 1.80
CA LEU A 49 0.38 4.23 0.55
C LEU A 49 -0.25 3.39 -0.57
N ARG A 50 -0.86 2.23 -0.24
CA ARG A 50 -1.65 1.45 -1.20
C ARG A 50 -2.86 2.25 -1.69
N TYR A 51 -3.59 2.87 -0.76
CA TYR A 51 -4.70 3.78 -1.08
C TYR A 51 -4.25 4.91 -2.01
N LEU A 52 -3.20 5.64 -1.63
CA LEU A 52 -2.70 6.76 -2.43
C LEU A 52 -2.21 6.30 -3.80
N ALA A 53 -1.53 5.16 -3.92
CA ALA A 53 -1.15 4.61 -5.22
C ALA A 53 -2.37 4.43 -6.14
N LEU A 54 -3.47 3.86 -5.62
CA LEU A 54 -4.69 3.69 -6.40
C LEU A 54 -5.36 5.04 -6.74
N VAL A 55 -5.41 5.99 -5.79
CA VAL A 55 -5.95 7.35 -6.01
C VAL A 55 -5.16 8.12 -7.08
N TYR A 56 -3.83 8.00 -7.07
CA TYR A 56 -2.95 8.57 -8.10
C TYR A 56 -2.91 7.75 -9.40
N ASN A 57 -3.91 6.87 -9.60
CA ASN A 57 -4.12 6.07 -10.80
C ASN A 57 -2.92 5.17 -11.17
N LYS A 58 -2.22 4.64 -10.16
CA LYS A 58 -1.12 3.69 -10.33
C LYS A 58 -1.65 2.27 -10.33
N VAL A 59 -1.03 1.39 -11.14
CA VAL A 59 -1.26 -0.06 -11.02
C VAL A 59 -0.54 -0.56 -9.78
N LEU A 60 -1.29 -1.17 -8.87
CA LEU A 60 -0.76 -1.69 -7.61
C LEU A 60 -0.47 -3.20 -7.75
N LEU A 61 0.73 -3.60 -7.37
CA LEU A 61 1.10 -5.00 -7.15
C LEU A 61 1.24 -5.25 -5.66
N THR A 62 0.51 -6.22 -5.13
CA THR A 62 0.57 -6.60 -3.71
C THR A 62 0.85 -8.10 -3.62
N PRO A 63 1.85 -8.55 -2.82
CA PRO A 63 2.13 -9.96 -2.64
C PRO A 63 0.89 -10.76 -2.25
N THR A 64 0.75 -11.95 -2.82
CA THR A 64 -0.30 -12.90 -2.42
C THR A 64 0.10 -13.62 -1.12
N PRO A 65 -0.89 -14.09 -0.32
CA PRO A 65 -0.62 -14.90 0.86
C PRO A 65 0.01 -16.26 0.54
N SER A 66 -0.30 -16.83 -0.64
CA SER A 66 0.27 -18.08 -1.15
C SER A 66 0.87 -17.88 -2.54
N LEU A 67 1.95 -18.60 -2.81
CA LEU A 67 2.66 -18.63 -4.10
C LEU A 67 2.07 -19.64 -5.10
N ASP A 68 1.05 -20.40 -4.70
CA ASP A 68 0.51 -21.51 -5.50
C ASP A 68 -0.17 -21.05 -6.80
N SER A 69 -0.64 -19.81 -6.86
CA SER A 69 -1.41 -19.28 -8.00
C SER A 69 -0.76 -18.08 -8.68
N ALA A 70 -0.10 -17.20 -7.93
CA ALA A 70 0.59 -16.03 -8.44
C ALA A 70 1.56 -15.50 -7.38
N LEU A 71 2.49 -14.62 -7.79
CA LEU A 71 3.37 -13.90 -6.87
C LEU A 71 2.72 -12.62 -6.32
N PHE A 72 1.81 -12.01 -7.10
CA PHE A 72 1.18 -10.73 -6.76
C PHE A 72 -0.28 -10.69 -7.23
N TYR A 73 -1.12 -10.05 -6.42
CA TYR A 73 -2.36 -9.45 -6.91
C TYR A 73 -2.03 -8.18 -7.69
N LYS A 74 -2.68 -8.02 -8.85
CA LYS A 74 -2.59 -6.81 -9.68
C LYS A 74 -3.92 -6.07 -9.62
N LEU A 75 -3.88 -4.85 -9.09
CA LEU A 75 -5.04 -3.97 -9.02
C LEU A 75 -4.84 -2.81 -9.98
N GLU A 76 -5.77 -2.68 -10.93
CA GLU A 76 -5.79 -1.58 -11.89
C GLU A 76 -6.95 -0.64 -11.55
N PRO A 77 -6.69 0.64 -11.22
CA PRO A 77 -7.72 1.56 -10.76
C PRO A 77 -8.89 1.74 -11.74
N LYS A 78 -8.65 1.58 -13.04
CA LYS A 78 -9.69 1.66 -14.09
C LYS A 78 -10.82 0.62 -13.94
N PHE A 79 -10.59 -0.44 -13.15
CA PHE A 79 -11.59 -1.48 -12.86
C PHE A 79 -12.17 -1.36 -11.44
N LEU A 80 -11.73 -0.37 -10.66
CA LEU A 80 -12.18 -0.15 -9.28
C LEU A 80 -13.17 1.01 -9.22
N ARG A 81 -14.27 0.81 -8.51
CA ARG A 81 -15.16 1.90 -8.10
C ARG A 81 -14.62 2.58 -6.85
N ARG A 82 -15.05 3.81 -6.58
CA ARG A 82 -14.54 4.62 -5.45
C ARG A 82 -14.58 3.90 -4.10
N HIS A 83 -15.69 3.24 -3.76
CA HIS A 83 -15.81 2.45 -2.52
C HIS A 83 -14.87 1.23 -2.46
N GLN A 84 -14.44 0.72 -3.62
CA GLN A 84 -13.51 -0.41 -3.69
C GLN A 84 -12.06 0.04 -3.46
N LEU A 85 -11.74 1.33 -3.59
CA LEU A 85 -10.40 1.85 -3.34
C LEU A 85 -10.00 1.70 -1.87
N GLU A 86 -10.94 1.94 -0.95
CA GLU A 86 -10.72 1.82 0.49
C GLU A 86 -10.49 0.36 0.91
N TRP A 87 -11.19 -0.58 0.26
CA TRP A 87 -11.07 -2.02 0.54
C TRP A 87 -9.86 -2.67 -0.12
N ALA A 88 -9.41 -2.11 -1.25
CA ALA A 88 -8.25 -2.55 -1.99
C ALA A 88 -6.92 -2.04 -1.41
N ALA A 89 -7.01 -0.99 -0.60
CA ALA A 89 -5.90 -0.36 0.08
C ALA A 89 -5.41 -1.16 1.28
#